data_AF-A0A5A7W364-F1
#
_entry.id   AF-A0A5A7W364-F1
#
_cell.length_a   1.000
_cell.length_b   1.000
_cell.length_c   1.000
_cell.angle_alpha   90.00
_cell.angle_beta   90.00
_cell.angle_gamma   90.00
#
_symmetry.space_group_name_H-M   'P 1'
#
loop_
_entity.id
_entity.type
_entity.pdbx_description
1 polymer ?
#
loop_
_entity_poly.entity_id
_entity_poly.type
_entity_poly.pdbx_seq_one_letter_code
_entity_poly.pdbx_strand_id
1 'polypeptide(L)'
;MLAQLEAKLAAVCSAAGNLFDIKFGIVAAMTAAGMALGGCMPTTVPLAGADPADPGARVAGVGYRSTVAPYSSLRPVAPSSWREQNDRVAPVPKSGR
;
A
#
# COMPACT_ATOMS: atom_id res chain seq x y z
N MET A 1 61.51 36.12 19.40
CA MET A 1 60.95 35.90 18.05
C MET A 1 60.42 34.48 17.83
N LEU A 2 61.12 33.41 18.24
CA LEU A 2 60.67 32.02 18.06
C LEU A 2 59.34 31.68 18.77
N ALA A 3 59.18 32.09 20.04
CA ALA A 3 57.94 31.84 20.79
C ALA A 3 56.68 32.46 20.14
N GLN A 4 56.82 33.60 19.44
CA GLN A 4 55.71 34.22 18.71
C GLN A 4 55.37 33.47 17.41
N LEU A 5 56.37 32.82 16.79
CA LEU A 5 56.17 31.97 15.61
C LEU A 5 55.42 30.69 16.00
N GLU A 6 55.84 30.04 17.10
CA GLU A 6 55.19 28.84 17.64
C GLU A 6 53.74 29.10 18.04
N ALA A 7 53.48 30.21 18.73
CA ALA A 7 52.12 30.63 19.09
C ALA A 7 51.24 30.86 17.85
N LYS A 8 51.78 31.46 16.78
CA LYS A 8 51.06 31.66 15.52
C LYS A 8 50.77 30.33 14.81
N LEU A 9 51.74 29.42 14.75
CA LEU A 9 51.55 28.10 14.14
C LEU A 9 50.50 27.29 14.90
N ALA A 10 50.55 27.26 16.23
CA ALA A 10 49.55 26.59 17.05
C ALA A 10 48.14 27.17 16.83
N ALA A 11 48.01 28.50 16.71
CA ALA A 11 46.74 29.15 16.41
C ALA A 11 46.22 28.80 15.01
N VAL A 12 47.09 28.75 13.99
CA VAL A 12 46.71 28.35 12.62
C VAL A 12 46.32 26.88 12.57
N CYS A 13 47.08 25.98 13.21
CA CYS A 13 46.74 24.55 13.28
C CYS A 13 45.42 24.32 14.03
N SER A 14 45.17 25.05 15.12
CA SER A 14 43.91 25.00 15.86
C SER A 14 42.72 25.51 15.02
N ALA A 15 42.90 26.64 14.34
CA ALA A 15 41.87 27.18 13.44
C ALA A 15 41.60 26.26 12.23
N ALA A 16 42.65 25.66 11.67
CA ALA A 16 42.53 24.72 10.56
C ALA A 16 41.83 23.41 10.99
N GLY A 17 42.16 22.89 12.18
CA GLY A 17 41.48 21.73 12.77
C GLY A 17 39.99 22.01 13.00
N ASN A 18 39.67 23.14 13.64
CA ASN A 18 38.28 23.54 13.87
C ASN A 18 37.50 23.73 12.56
N LEU A 19 38.12 24.33 11.53
CA LEU A 19 37.49 24.46 10.21
C LEU A 19 37.25 23.09 9.56
N PHE A 20 38.16 22.15 9.73
CA PHE A 20 38.02 20.79 9.22
C PHE A 20 36.87 20.05 9.92
N ASP A 21 36.79 20.15 11.24
CA ASP A 21 35.70 19.55 12.05
C ASP A 21 34.33 20.12 11.66
N ILE A 22 34.24 21.44 11.49
CA ILE A 22 33.00 22.10 11.03
C ILE A 22 32.60 21.59 9.64
N LYS A 23 33.54 21.55 8.68
CA LYS A 23 33.25 21.10 7.31
C LYS A 23 32.85 19.63 7.30
N PHE A 24 33.53 18.79 8.09
CA PHE A 24 33.19 17.38 8.23
C PHE A 24 31.79 17.21 8.84
N GLY A 25 31.48 17.97 9.89
CA GLY A 25 30.15 17.99 10.51
C GLY A 25 29.04 18.39 9.53
N ILE A 26 29.28 19.41 8.70
CA ILE A 26 28.33 19.82 7.65
C ILE A 26 28.11 18.70 6.63
N VAL A 27 29.18 18.08 6.13
CA VAL A 27 29.08 16.98 5.16
C VAL A 27 28.35 15.78 5.77
N ALA A 28 28.66 15.42 7.01
CA ALA A 28 28.00 14.33 7.72
C ALA A 28 26.51 14.63 7.93
N ALA A 29 26.15 15.85 8.35
CA ALA A 29 24.77 16.28 8.53
C ALA A 29 23.98 16.26 7.21
N MET A 30 24.57 16.78 6.14
CA MET A 30 23.96 16.76 4.80
C MET A 30 23.74 15.33 4.31
N THR A 31 24.70 14.43 4.54
CA THR A 31 24.59 13.02 4.17
C THR A 31 23.48 12.33 4.95
N ALA A 32 23.42 12.54 6.28
CA ALA A 32 22.39 11.99 7.14
C ALA A 32 20.98 12.51 6.76
N ALA A 33 20.85 13.81 6.48
CA ALA A 33 19.61 14.41 6.01
C ALA A 33 19.19 13.84 4.65
N GLY A 34 20.13 13.68 3.71
CA GLY A 34 19.88 13.06 2.41
C GLY A 34 19.39 11.63 2.53
N MET A 35 20.00 10.81 3.40
CA MET A 35 19.55 9.44 3.65
C MET A 35 18.15 9.39 4.29
N ALA A 36 17.87 10.27 5.26
CA ALA A 36 16.57 10.34 5.91
C ALA A 36 15.46 10.76 4.92
N LEU A 37 15.74 11.75 4.07
CA LEU A 37 14.78 12.25 3.07
C LEU A 37 14.64 11.32 1.86
N GLY A 38 15.68 10.55 1.53
CA GLY A 38 15.65 9.58 0.42
C GLY A 38 14.56 8.52 0.58
N GLY A 39 14.25 8.14 1.83
CA GLY A 39 13.14 7.23 2.13
C GLY A 39 11.74 7.81 1.85
N CYS A 40 11.61 9.13 1.69
CA CYS A 40 10.34 9.78 1.36
C CYS A 40 10.12 9.90 -0.16
N MET A 41 11.11 9.58 -0.99
CA MET A 41 10.92 9.60 -2.44
C MET A 41 10.14 8.36 -2.89
N PRO A 42 9.16 8.52 -3.80
CA PRO A 42 8.49 7.37 -4.38
C PRO A 42 9.52 6.47 -5.04
N THR A 43 9.51 5.17 -4.69
CA THR A 43 10.32 4.18 -5.42
C THR A 43 9.84 4.18 -6.86
N THR A 44 10.70 4.60 -7.78
CA THR A 44 10.48 4.48 -9.22
C THR A 44 10.68 3.03 -9.64
N VAL A 45 9.74 2.16 -9.23
CA VAL A 45 9.69 0.80 -9.76
C VAL A 45 9.38 0.92 -11.26
N PRO A 46 10.17 0.27 -12.15
CA PRO A 46 9.80 0.16 -13.54
C PRO A 46 8.38 -0.40 -13.61
N LEU A 47 7.46 0.34 -14.23
CA LEU A 47 6.09 -0.11 -14.35
C LEU A 47 6.06 -1.36 -15.22
N ALA A 48 5.64 -2.48 -14.65
CA ALA A 48 5.45 -3.72 -15.40
C ALA A 48 4.16 -3.61 -16.23
N GLY A 49 4.26 -3.03 -17.43
CA GLY A 49 3.14 -2.89 -18.35
C GLY A 49 2.76 -1.45 -18.66
N ALA A 50 1.57 -1.26 -19.21
CA ALA A 50 1.07 0.06 -19.58
C ALA A 50 0.77 0.93 -18.35
N ASP A 51 0.94 2.24 -18.49
CA ASP A 51 0.66 3.21 -17.44
C ASP A 51 -0.85 3.23 -17.09
N PRO A 52 -1.25 2.91 -15.84
CA PRO A 52 -2.64 3.01 -15.40
C PRO A 52 -3.22 4.42 -15.52
N ALA A 53 -2.39 5.46 -15.55
CA ALA A 53 -2.81 6.84 -15.73
C ALA A 53 -2.95 7.25 -17.22
N ASP A 54 -2.47 6.43 -18.16
CA ASP A 54 -2.59 6.68 -19.59
C ASP A 54 -3.95 6.20 -20.12
N PRO A 55 -4.88 7.12 -20.50
CA PRO A 55 -6.16 6.73 -21.08
C PRO A 55 -6.04 6.14 -22.50
N GLY A 56 -4.89 6.31 -23.16
CA GLY A 56 -4.56 5.73 -24.47
C GLY A 56 -4.01 4.31 -24.39
N ALA A 57 -3.68 3.82 -23.19
CA ALA A 57 -3.18 2.47 -22.99
C ALA A 57 -4.22 1.44 -23.44
N ARG A 58 -3.83 0.55 -24.36
CA ARG A 58 -4.72 -0.52 -24.84
C ARG A 58 -4.96 -1.54 -23.72
N VAL A 59 -6.22 -1.74 -23.38
CA VAL A 59 -6.68 -2.78 -22.45
C VAL A 59 -7.44 -3.88 -23.19
N ALA A 60 -7.44 -5.09 -22.64
CA ALA A 60 -8.30 -6.15 -23.15
C ALA A 60 -9.77 -5.76 -23.00
N GLY A 61 -10.56 -5.94 -24.05
CA GLY A 61 -11.99 -5.66 -24.01
C GLY A 61 -12.70 -6.57 -23.01
N VAL A 62 -13.57 -6.00 -22.17
CA VAL A 62 -14.44 -6.76 -21.28
C VAL A 62 -15.69 -7.21 -22.04
N GLY A 63 -15.95 -8.52 -22.05
CA GLY A 63 -17.20 -9.06 -22.56
C GLY A 63 -18.32 -8.90 -21.52
N TYR A 64 -19.44 -8.30 -21.89
CA TYR A 64 -20.62 -8.28 -21.03
C TYR A 64 -21.33 -9.65 -21.05
N ARG A 65 -21.51 -10.26 -19.88
CA ARG A 65 -22.33 -11.46 -19.72
C ARG A 65 -23.46 -11.15 -18.74
N SER A 66 -24.70 -11.22 -19.23
CA SER A 66 -25.87 -10.99 -18.39
C SER A 66 -26.05 -12.13 -17.37
N THR A 67 -26.06 -11.79 -16.08
CA THR A 67 -26.37 -12.72 -14.98
C THR A 67 -27.83 -13.14 -14.99
N VAL A 68 -28.71 -12.35 -15.61
CA VAL A 68 -30.17 -12.59 -15.65
C VAL A 68 -30.65 -13.21 -16.95
N ALA A 69 -29.80 -13.28 -17.99
CA ALA A 69 -30.15 -13.94 -19.25
C ALA A 69 -30.67 -15.38 -19.12
N PRO A 70 -30.19 -16.23 -18.19
CA PRO A 70 -30.74 -17.58 -18.04
C PRO A 70 -32.09 -17.62 -17.29
N TYR A 71 -32.66 -16.48 -16.91
CA TYR A 71 -33.94 -16.45 -16.20
C TYR A 71 -35.11 -16.72 -17.15
N SER A 72 -35.71 -17.90 -17.00
CA SER A 72 -37.01 -18.20 -17.58
C SER A 72 -38.11 -17.64 -16.69
N SER A 73 -39.05 -16.86 -17.27
CA SER A 73 -40.16 -16.30 -16.49
C SER A 73 -41.04 -17.42 -15.91
N LEU A 74 -41.28 -17.38 -14.60
CA LEU A 74 -42.25 -18.25 -13.94
C LEU A 74 -43.58 -17.52 -13.75
N ARG A 75 -44.69 -18.23 -13.94
CA ARG A 75 -46.03 -17.71 -13.60
C ARG A 75 -46.31 -17.98 -12.13
N PRO A 76 -46.77 -16.98 -11.35
CA PRO A 76 -47.25 -17.23 -10.00
C PRO A 76 -48.39 -18.25 -10.03
N VAL A 77 -48.26 -19.29 -9.22
CA VAL A 77 -49.32 -20.27 -8.96
C VAL A 77 -49.73 -20.15 -7.49
N ALA A 78 -50.97 -20.56 -7.18
CA ALA A 78 -51.41 -20.58 -5.80
C ALA A 78 -50.48 -21.47 -4.95
N PRO A 79 -50.10 -21.04 -3.74
CA PRO A 79 -49.28 -21.87 -2.86
C PRO A 79 -50.01 -23.15 -2.46
N SER A 80 -49.27 -24.24 -2.28
CA SER A 80 -49.84 -25.49 -1.74
C SER A 80 -50.37 -25.29 -0.32
N SER A 81 -51.33 -26.11 0.10
CA SER A 81 -51.93 -26.06 1.44
C SER A 81 -50.86 -26.11 2.52
N TRP A 82 -50.84 -25.10 3.40
CA TRP A 82 -49.95 -25.05 4.56
C TRP A 82 -50.15 -26.25 5.49
N ARG A 83 -51.40 -26.66 5.68
CA ARG A 83 -51.76 -27.78 6.56
C ARG A 83 -51.18 -29.10 6.04
N GLU A 84 -51.38 -29.39 4.76
CA GLU A 84 -50.86 -30.62 4.16
C GLU A 84 -49.32 -30.68 4.20
N GLN A 85 -48.65 -29.53 4.03
CA GLN A 85 -47.20 -29.46 4.16
C GLN A 85 -46.74 -29.82 5.58
N ASN A 86 -47.44 -29.29 6.59
CA ASN A 86 -47.12 -29.57 7.99
C ASN A 86 -47.44 -31.01 8.37
N ASP A 87 -48.56 -31.56 7.92
CA ASP A 87 -48.94 -32.95 8.20
C ASP A 87 -47.93 -33.95 7.61
N ARG A 88 -47.35 -33.64 6.43
CA ARG A 88 -46.30 -34.47 5.81
C ARG A 88 -45.00 -34.55 6.59
N VAL A 89 -44.65 -33.50 7.34
CA VAL A 89 -43.40 -33.44 8.13
C VAL A 89 -43.63 -33.67 9.62
N ALA A 90 -44.90 -33.75 10.05
CA ALA A 90 -45.25 -34.00 11.44
C ALA A 90 -44.74 -35.39 11.88
N PRO A 91 -44.01 -35.48 13.00
CA PRO A 91 -43.63 -36.76 13.57
C PRO A 91 -44.86 -37.60 13.92
N VAL A 92 -44.81 -38.90 13.65
CA VAL A 92 -45.88 -39.83 14.06
C VAL A 92 -45.96 -39.84 15.60
N PRO A 93 -47.16 -39.66 16.19
CA PRO A 93 -47.32 -39.77 17.63
C PRO A 93 -46.83 -41.13 18.13
N LYS A 94 -45.98 -41.14 19.16
CA LYS A 94 -45.63 -42.40 19.85
C LYS A 94 -46.91 -42.96 20.47
N SER A 95 -47.31 -44.16 20.05
CA SER A 95 -48.39 -44.91 20.70
C SER A 95 -48.03 -45.07 22.18
N GLY A 96 -48.90 -44.61 23.08
CA GLY A 96 -48.65 -44.56 24.51
C GLY A 96 -48.17 -45.90 25.08
N ARG A 97 -46.96 -45.88 25.64
CA ARG A 97 -46.51 -46.74 26.72
C ARG A 97 -45.90 -45.84 27.79
#